data_AF-A0A1G7NY00-F1
#
_entry.id   AF-A0A1G7NY00-F1
#
_cell.length_a   1.000
_cell.length_b   1.000
_cell.length_c   1.000
_cell.angle_alpha   90.00
_cell.angle_beta   90.00
_cell.angle_gamma   90.00
#
_symmetry.space_group_name_H-M   'P 1'
#
loop_
_entity.id
_entity.type
_entity.pdbx_description
1 polymer ?
#
loop_
_entity_poly.entity_id
_entity_poly.type
_entity_poly.pdbx_seq_one_letter_code
_entity_poly.pdbx_strand_id
1 'polypeptide(L)'
;MNIDKFKHQHIDILSAIANLRQLVQRGIIEHATDISHNIVAMSSTIRLHLAVEDRVLYPALEASGNRTMAGMSQQYRDEMEGIAGNYLDFANKWNTPRLLAAEPETFRVEANRVLKALYERMKREDREFYPAIEAI
;
A
#
# COMPACT_ATOMS: atom_id res chain seq x y z
N MET A 1 -15.17 -14.49 9.07
CA MET A 1 -14.69 -13.14 9.49
C MET A 1 -15.10 -12.13 8.42
N ASN A 2 -15.67 -10.97 8.75
CA ASN A 2 -15.98 -9.96 7.72
C ASN A 2 -14.69 -9.24 7.33
N ILE A 3 -14.29 -9.36 6.06
CA ILE A 3 -13.09 -8.72 5.51
C ILE A 3 -13.38 -7.53 4.58
N ASP A 4 -14.64 -7.08 4.48
CA ASP A 4 -15.07 -6.02 3.57
C ASP A 4 -14.31 -4.72 3.83
N LYS A 5 -14.00 -4.44 5.10
CA LYS A 5 -13.23 -3.26 5.49
C LYS A 5 -11.81 -3.27 4.91
N PHE A 6 -11.13 -4.42 4.91
CA PHE A 6 -9.78 -4.54 4.35
C PHE A 6 -9.80 -4.39 2.83
N LYS A 7 -10.80 -5.02 2.17
CA LYS A 7 -11.05 -4.85 0.73
C LYS A 7 -11.32 -3.39 0.37
N HIS A 8 -12.08 -2.66 1.18
CA HIS A 8 -12.32 -1.23 0.95
C HIS A 8 -11.04 -0.40 1.07
N GLN A 9 -10.21 -0.67 2.09
CA GLN A 9 -8.90 -0.02 2.23
C GLN A 9 -7.98 -0.30 1.03
N HIS A 10 -8.02 -1.51 0.45
CA HIS A 10 -7.30 -1.80 -0.80
C HIS A 10 -7.79 -0.94 -1.96
N ILE A 11 -9.11 -0.77 -2.11
CA ILE A 11 -9.68 0.10 -3.13
C ILE A 11 -9.16 1.53 -2.97
N ASP A 12 -9.12 2.05 -1.75
CA ASP A 12 -8.62 3.39 -1.46
C ASP A 12 -7.15 3.55 -1.82
N ILE A 13 -6.30 2.58 -1.44
CA ILE A 13 -4.86 2.59 -1.74
C ILE A 13 -4.65 2.48 -3.26
N LEU A 14 -5.32 1.55 -3.94
CA LEU A 14 -5.20 1.37 -5.39
C LEU A 14 -5.67 2.62 -6.16
N SER A 15 -6.72 3.29 -5.68
CA SER A 15 -7.22 4.54 -6.25
C SER A 15 -6.22 5.68 -6.05
N ALA A 16 -5.59 5.78 -4.88
CA ALA A 16 -4.54 6.76 -4.63
C ALA A 16 -3.31 6.55 -5.54
N ILE A 17 -2.87 5.30 -5.73
CA ILE A 17 -1.83 4.92 -6.70
C ILE A 17 -2.20 5.35 -8.12
N ALA A 18 -3.45 5.09 -8.54
CA ALA A 18 -3.93 5.47 -9.86
C ALA A 18 -3.93 7.00 -10.05
N ASN A 19 -4.42 7.74 -9.05
CA ASN A 19 -4.41 9.21 -9.07
C ASN A 19 -2.97 9.77 -9.12
N LEU A 20 -2.05 9.20 -8.34
CA LEU A 20 -0.65 9.61 -8.34
C LEU A 20 0.00 9.40 -9.72
N ARG A 21 -0.29 8.27 -10.38
CA ARG A 21 0.15 8.01 -11.77
C ARG A 21 -0.39 9.05 -12.75
N GLN A 22 -1.66 9.43 -12.64
CA GLN A 22 -2.26 10.46 -13.50
C GLN A 22 -1.60 11.83 -13.31
N LEU A 23 -1.35 12.24 -12.07
CA LEU A 23 -0.66 13.51 -11.77
C LEU A 23 0.75 13.51 -12.38
N VAL A 24 1.49 12.41 -12.19
CA VAL A 24 2.85 12.25 -12.75
C VAL A 24 2.88 12.28 -14.28
N GLN A 25 1.85 11.74 -14.94
CA GLN A 25 1.71 11.78 -16.41
C GLN A 25 1.39 13.19 -16.91
N ARG A 26 0.65 13.98 -16.14
CA ARG A 26 0.27 15.36 -16.49
C ARG A 26 1.38 16.38 -16.25
N GLY A 27 2.37 16.04 -15.43
CA GLY A 27 3.55 16.88 -15.15
C GLY A 27 3.88 16.89 -13.66
N ILE A 28 5.11 16.50 -13.30
CA ILE A 28 5.53 16.40 -11.89
C ILE A 28 5.70 17.79 -11.28
N ILE A 29 6.29 18.73 -12.02
CA ILE A 29 6.57 20.09 -11.50
C ILE A 29 5.25 20.84 -11.34
N GLU A 30 4.39 20.77 -12.34
CA GLU A 30 3.10 21.45 -12.41
C GLU A 30 2.12 20.95 -11.33
N HIS A 31 2.23 19.67 -10.96
CA HIS A 31 1.36 19.02 -9.97
C HIS A 31 2.08 18.67 -8.66
N ALA A 32 3.24 19.27 -8.37
CA ALA A 32 4.06 18.92 -7.21
C ALA A 32 3.29 19.00 -5.88
N THR A 33 2.41 20.00 -5.73
CA THR A 33 1.53 20.13 -4.55
C THR A 33 0.57 18.95 -4.43
N ASP A 34 -0.18 18.65 -5.48
CA ASP A 34 -1.17 17.57 -5.48
C ASP A 34 -0.51 16.19 -5.28
N ILE A 35 0.66 15.99 -5.90
CA ILE A 35 1.48 14.78 -5.74
C ILE A 35 1.89 14.61 -4.28
N SER A 36 2.44 15.65 -3.65
CA SER A 36 2.88 15.59 -2.25
C SER A 36 1.70 15.30 -1.30
N HIS A 37 0.54 15.92 -1.53
CA HIS A 37 -0.66 15.67 -0.74
C HIS A 37 -1.17 14.24 -0.92
N ASN A 38 -1.19 13.72 -2.14
CA ASN A 38 -1.58 12.34 -2.42
C ASN A 38 -0.66 11.35 -1.68
N ILE A 39 0.67 11.54 -1.74
CA ILE A 39 1.65 10.72 -1.03
C ILE A 39 1.39 10.72 0.48
N VAL A 40 1.18 11.88 1.08
CA VAL A 40 0.91 12.02 2.53
C VAL A 40 -0.41 11.35 2.91
N ALA A 41 -1.48 11.59 2.15
CA ALA A 41 -2.79 10.99 2.39
C ALA A 41 -2.72 9.46 2.29
N MET A 42 -2.12 8.94 1.22
CA MET A 42 -1.96 7.50 0.99
C MET A 42 -1.12 6.85 2.09
N SER A 43 -0.11 7.54 2.63
CA SER A 43 0.68 7.05 3.78
C SER A 43 -0.18 6.82 5.02
N SER A 44 -1.15 7.69 5.29
CA SER A 44 -2.07 7.54 6.40
C SER A 44 -3.02 6.35 6.20
N THR A 45 -3.52 6.15 4.98
CA THR A 45 -4.36 4.99 4.64
C THR A 45 -3.59 3.67 4.79
N ILE A 46 -2.35 3.60 4.29
CA ILE A 46 -1.50 2.40 4.42
C ILE A 46 -1.23 2.10 5.90
N ARG A 47 -0.84 3.09 6.70
CA ARG A 47 -0.62 2.88 8.13
C ARG A 47 -1.87 2.38 8.85
N LEU A 48 -3.04 2.93 8.52
CA LEU A 48 -4.30 2.48 9.10
C LEU A 48 -4.61 1.04 8.70
N HIS A 49 -4.44 0.70 7.43
CA HIS A 49 -4.66 -0.66 6.93
C HIS A 49 -3.78 -1.67 7.68
N LEU A 50 -2.47 -1.46 7.72
CA LEU A 50 -1.52 -2.34 8.43
C LEU A 50 -1.86 -2.46 9.91
N ALA A 51 -2.18 -1.35 10.57
CA ALA A 51 -2.54 -1.37 12.00
C ALA A 51 -3.82 -2.17 12.28
N VAL A 52 -4.76 -2.24 11.34
CA VAL A 52 -5.96 -3.08 11.48
C VAL A 52 -5.61 -4.54 11.21
N GLU A 53 -4.74 -4.84 10.23
CA GLU A 53 -4.30 -6.21 9.97
C GLU A 53 -3.54 -6.82 11.15
N ASP A 54 -2.56 -6.09 11.70
CA ASP A 54 -1.76 -6.52 12.85
C ASP A 54 -2.58 -6.77 14.11
N ARG A 55 -3.64 -5.99 14.33
CA ARG A 55 -4.46 -6.07 15.55
C ARG A 55 -5.64 -7.01 15.44
N VAL A 56 -6.11 -7.28 14.23
CA VAL A 56 -7.38 -7.98 14.00
C VAL A 56 -7.19 -9.17 13.08
N LEU A 57 -6.66 -8.96 11.87
CA LEU A 57 -6.64 -9.99 10.84
C LEU A 57 -5.69 -11.13 11.20
N TYR A 58 -4.41 -10.83 11.39
CA TYR A 58 -3.41 -11.86 11.63
C TYR A 58 -3.67 -12.63 12.94
N PRO A 59 -3.98 -12.00 14.08
CA PRO A 59 -4.32 -12.73 15.30
C PRO A 59 -5.54 -13.67 15.14
N ALA A 60 -6.55 -13.26 14.37
CA ALA A 60 -7.72 -14.10 14.13
C ALA A 60 -7.39 -15.33 13.27
N LEU A 61 -6.52 -15.17 12.27
CA LEU A 61 -6.07 -16.28 11.42
C LEU A 61 -5.17 -17.26 12.17
N GLU A 62 -4.28 -16.77 13.03
CA GLU A 62 -3.45 -17.59 13.91
C GLU A 62 -4.30 -18.40 14.90
N ALA A 63 -5.34 -17.78 15.47
CA ALA A 63 -6.26 -18.42 16.41
C ALA A 63 -7.25 -19.41 15.76
N SER A 64 -7.37 -19.42 14.44
CA SER A 64 -8.35 -20.25 13.71
C SER A 64 -8.10 -21.77 13.79
N GLY A 65 -6.91 -22.19 14.22
CA GLY A 65 -6.49 -23.60 14.23
C GLY A 65 -6.15 -24.17 12.83
N ASN A 66 -6.30 -23.38 11.77
CA ASN A 66 -5.93 -23.77 10.41
C ASN A 66 -4.45 -23.45 10.14
N ARG A 67 -3.60 -24.49 10.21
CA ARG A 67 -2.14 -24.37 10.02
C ARG A 67 -1.74 -23.79 8.67
N THR A 68 -2.48 -24.12 7.60
CA THR A 68 -2.22 -23.58 6.26
C THR A 68 -2.45 -22.07 6.25
N MET A 69 -3.53 -21.62 6.88
CA MET A 69 -3.87 -20.20 6.94
C MET A 69 -2.96 -19.39 7.85
N ALA A 70 -2.53 -19.97 8.97
CA ALA A 70 -1.51 -19.35 9.82
C ALA A 70 -0.18 -19.18 9.06
N GLY A 71 0.25 -20.19 8.30
CA GLY A 71 1.46 -20.09 7.47
C GLY A 71 1.34 -19.04 6.36
N MET A 72 0.20 -19.01 5.65
CA MET A 72 -0.07 -18.00 4.63
C MET A 72 -0.09 -16.58 5.25
N SER A 73 -0.79 -16.41 6.37
CA SER A 73 -0.85 -15.15 7.12
C SER A 73 0.53 -14.61 7.47
N GLN A 74 1.41 -15.46 8.02
CA GLN A 74 2.78 -15.06 8.37
C GLN A 74 3.57 -14.63 7.13
N GLN A 75 3.47 -15.38 6.03
CA GLN A 75 4.16 -15.02 4.79
C GLN A 75 3.70 -13.66 4.25
N TYR A 76 2.39 -13.42 4.17
CA TYR A 76 1.88 -12.13 3.67
C TYR A 76 2.29 -10.98 4.59
N ARG A 77 2.26 -11.19 5.91
CA ARG A 77 2.70 -10.19 6.89
C ARG A 77 4.16 -9.78 6.69
N ASP A 78 5.07 -10.76 6.62
CA ASP A 78 6.52 -10.51 6.48
C ASP A 78 6.86 -9.82 5.15
N GLU A 79 6.20 -10.23 4.07
CA GLU A 79 6.36 -9.57 2.76
C GLU A 79 5.84 -8.13 2.77
N MET A 80 4.74 -7.85 3.48
CA MET A 80 4.17 -6.52 3.55
C MET A 80 5.06 -5.55 4.32
N GLU A 81 5.71 -6.00 5.40
CA GLU A 81 6.57 -5.15 6.22
C GLU A 81 7.65 -4.47 5.36
N GLY A 82 8.35 -5.23 4.52
CA GLY A 82 9.36 -4.68 3.61
C GLY A 82 8.79 -3.73 2.55
N ILE A 83 7.62 -4.05 1.99
CA ILE A 83 6.98 -3.23 0.94
C ILE A 83 6.44 -1.92 1.53
N ALA A 84 5.79 -1.98 2.68
CA ALA A 84 5.29 -0.83 3.42
C ALA A 84 6.44 0.07 3.88
N GLY A 85 7.51 -0.49 4.43
CA GLY A 85 8.70 0.26 4.83
C GLY A 85 9.28 1.06 3.66
N ASN A 86 9.51 0.41 2.51
CA ASN A 86 9.99 1.07 1.30
C ASN A 86 9.06 2.21 0.83
N TYR A 87 7.74 2.02 0.94
CA TYR A 87 6.78 3.08 0.61
C TYR A 87 6.85 4.25 1.60
N LEU A 88 6.96 3.98 2.90
CA LEU A 88 7.02 5.03 3.93
C LEU A 88 8.30 5.86 3.82
N ASP A 89 9.43 5.23 3.50
CA ASP A 89 10.69 5.95 3.25
C ASP A 89 10.60 6.83 2.01
N PHE A 90 10.02 6.31 0.93
CA PHE A 90 9.70 7.09 -0.26
C PHE A 90 8.79 8.28 0.08
N ALA A 91 7.73 8.05 0.85
CA ALA A 91 6.79 9.09 1.22
C ALA A 91 7.45 10.17 2.08
N ASN A 92 8.30 9.79 3.04
CA ASN A 92 9.04 10.73 3.88
C ASN A 92 9.98 11.63 3.07
N LYS A 93 10.59 11.10 2.00
CA LYS A 93 11.43 11.88 1.10
C LYS A 93 10.62 12.85 0.24
N TRP A 94 9.51 12.38 -0.36
CA TRP A 94 8.77 13.12 -1.39
C TRP A 94 7.50 13.83 -0.89
N ASN A 95 7.38 14.06 0.42
CA ASN A 95 6.23 14.71 1.05
C ASN A 95 6.20 16.25 0.88
N THR A 96 7.12 16.86 0.13
CA THR A 96 7.10 18.30 -0.13
C THR A 96 7.14 18.65 -1.62
N PRO A 97 6.41 19.69 -2.05
CA PRO A 97 6.43 20.12 -3.45
C PRO A 97 7.82 20.59 -3.91
N ARG A 98 8.59 21.18 -2.99
CA ARG A 98 9.91 21.74 -3.26
C ARG A 98 10.87 20.68 -3.82
N LEU A 99 10.93 19.50 -3.19
CA LEU A 99 11.84 18.45 -3.63
C LEU A 99 11.36 17.81 -4.94
N LEU A 100 10.06 17.61 -5.09
CA LEU A 100 9.45 17.12 -6.33
C LEU A 100 9.79 17.99 -7.54
N ALA A 101 9.75 19.32 -7.37
CA ALA A 101 10.10 20.26 -8.43
C ALA A 101 11.62 20.31 -8.70
N ALA A 102 12.45 20.08 -7.68
CA ALA A 102 13.90 20.09 -7.82
C ALA A 102 14.45 18.81 -8.49
N GLU A 103 13.81 17.66 -8.25
CA GLU A 103 14.29 16.35 -8.68
C GLU A 103 13.17 15.47 -9.32
N PRO A 104 12.48 15.95 -10.36
CA PRO A 104 11.29 15.27 -10.90
C PRO A 104 11.61 13.90 -11.50
N GLU A 105 12.75 13.73 -12.16
CA GLU A 105 13.11 12.44 -12.77
C GLU A 105 13.57 11.40 -11.74
N THR A 106 14.27 11.84 -10.68
CA THR A 106 14.58 10.97 -9.52
C THR A 106 13.29 10.48 -8.86
N PHE A 107 12.33 11.40 -8.62
CA PHE A 107 11.02 11.04 -8.11
C PHE A 107 10.31 10.02 -8.99
N ARG A 108 10.29 10.24 -10.31
CA ARG A 108 9.64 9.34 -11.28
C ARG A 108 10.18 7.92 -11.18
N VAL A 109 11.50 7.76 -11.13
CA VAL A 109 12.15 6.44 -11.04
C VAL A 109 11.78 5.75 -9.72
N GLU A 110 11.89 6.46 -8.60
CA GLU A 110 11.58 5.90 -7.27
C GLU A 110 10.10 5.57 -7.13
N ALA A 111 9.21 6.45 -7.59
CA ALA A 111 7.76 6.25 -7.59
C ALA A 111 7.38 5.01 -8.40
N ASN A 112 7.95 4.84 -9.60
CA ASN A 112 7.68 3.66 -10.43
C ASN A 112 8.05 2.36 -9.71
N ARG A 113 9.20 2.32 -9.02
CA ARG A 113 9.65 1.15 -8.28
C ARG A 113 8.74 0.83 -7.10
N VAL A 114 8.51 1.81 -6.22
CA VAL A 114 7.76 1.62 -4.97
C VAL A 114 6.28 1.35 -5.23
N LEU A 115 5.64 2.14 -6.11
CA LEU A 115 4.21 2.00 -6.38
C LEU A 115 3.90 0.70 -7.14
N LYS A 116 4.83 0.20 -7.96
CA LYS A 116 4.67 -1.09 -8.63
C LYS A 116 4.66 -2.23 -7.61
N ALA A 117 5.66 -2.27 -6.71
CA ALA A 117 5.73 -3.30 -5.68
C ALA A 117 4.49 -3.33 -4.79
N LEU A 118 4.04 -2.16 -4.31
CA LEU A 118 2.82 -2.04 -3.51
C LEU A 118 1.57 -2.48 -4.29
N TYR A 119 1.42 -2.03 -5.54
CA TYR A 119 0.29 -2.42 -6.39
C TYR A 119 0.23 -3.94 -6.61
N GLU A 120 1.34 -4.55 -7.03
CA GLU A 120 1.40 -6.00 -7.31
C GLU A 120 1.07 -6.82 -6.07
N ARG A 121 1.58 -6.37 -4.92
CA ARG A 121 1.34 -6.98 -3.62
C ARG A 121 -0.14 -6.93 -3.21
N MET A 122 -0.80 -5.77 -3.32
CA MET A 122 -2.24 -5.62 -3.05
C MET A 122 -3.09 -6.48 -3.99
N LYS A 123 -2.76 -6.49 -5.29
CA LYS A 123 -3.48 -7.31 -6.28
C LYS A 123 -3.32 -8.81 -6.03
N ARG A 124 -2.19 -9.25 -5.46
CA ARG A 124 -1.98 -10.65 -5.10
C ARG A 124 -2.85 -11.03 -3.91
N GLU A 125 -2.92 -10.21 -2.86
CA GLU A 125 -3.84 -10.46 -1.74
C GLU A 125 -5.30 -10.53 -2.17
N ASP A 126 -5.75 -9.60 -3.01
CA ASP A 126 -7.12 -9.59 -3.54
C ASP A 126 -7.49 -10.89 -4.26
N ARG A 127 -6.50 -11.53 -4.91
CA ARG A 127 -6.69 -12.72 -5.75
C ARG A 127 -6.50 -14.03 -4.99
N GLU A 128 -5.66 -14.03 -3.98
CA GLU A 128 -5.19 -15.25 -3.32
C GLU A 128 -5.54 -15.26 -1.85
N PHE A 129 -5.16 -14.22 -1.10
CA PHE A 129 -5.28 -14.21 0.35
C PHE A 129 -6.72 -13.99 0.84
N TYR A 130 -7.40 -12.96 0.32
CA TYR A 130 -8.79 -12.69 0.73
C TYR A 130 -9.77 -13.81 0.35
N PRO A 131 -9.71 -14.39 -0.87
CA PRO A 131 -10.53 -15.55 -1.18
C PRO A 131 -10.23 -16.77 -0.30
N ALA A 132 -8.96 -16.99 0.08
CA ALA A 132 -8.60 -18.08 0.98
C ALA A 132 -9.17 -17.87 2.39
N ILE A 133 -9.21 -16.62 2.87
CA ILE A 133 -9.83 -16.27 4.17
C ILE A 133 -11.35 -16.47 4.15
N GLU A 134 -12.03 -16.12 3.06
CA GLU A 134 -13.48 -16.27 2.93
C GLU A 134 -13.95 -17.73 2.81
N ALA A 135 -13.03 -18.64 2.47
CA ALA A 135 -13.30 -20.06 2.35
C ALA A 135 -13.25 -20.82 3.70
N ILE A 136 -12.95 -20.13 4.82
CA ILE A 136 -12.87 -20.68 6.19
C ILE A 136 -14.13 -20.30 6.98
#